data_AF-A0A1K1PUR6-F1
#
_entry.id   AF-A0A1K1PUR6-F1
#
_cell.length_a   1.000
_cell.length_b   1.000
_cell.length_c   1.000
_cell.angle_alpha   90.00
_cell.angle_beta   90.00
_cell.angle_gamma   90.00
#
_symmetry.space_group_name_H-M   'P 1'
#
loop_
_entity.id
_entity.type
_entity.pdbx_description
1 polymer ?
#
loop_
_entity_poly.entity_id
_entity_poly.type
_entity_poly.pdbx_seq_one_letter_code
_entity_poly.pdbx_strand_id
1 'polypeptide(L)'
;MKYLRSVRGRMLCIAFVPGGALVLVALVIAFFLVQQADRTRDAGVETANAADRTARAVVALRTQRSEAMSVPGRRSAAYANFTRRIDTAIDGLRDYARHAPDAESAYQQMTAVELLSAAEGMYRSDSLALAGLDDVTRPSFAEAVAGYRTGLARIAPQLTDSGRTAYESLTRSADWTTLTAAEDALAAGRPLPVPESTWRSAAYTVSQQLGFLYTQQNQYAVQLTLDEGRRTLTGALAASAALLLGAALLLVVVRRLVARVPVPVVPIMVPTMRAAIPRPRHAASRRPRAPEPWPMKAVLDDLRRR
;
A
#
# COMPACT_ATOMS: atom_id res chain seq x y z
N MET A 1 19.68 54.73 23.25
CA MET A 1 19.94 53.27 23.20
C MET A 1 18.71 52.36 22.97
N LYS A 2 17.46 52.76 23.30
CA LYS A 2 16.26 51.91 23.09
C LYS A 2 15.87 51.68 21.61
N TYR A 3 16.18 52.59 20.68
CA TYR A 3 15.78 52.49 19.27
C TYR A 3 16.56 51.45 18.42
N LEU A 4 17.86 51.21 18.71
CA LEU A 4 18.68 50.24 17.97
C LEU A 4 18.27 48.77 18.24
N ARG A 5 17.63 48.48 19.39
CA ARG A 5 17.02 47.17 19.67
C ARG A 5 15.77 46.92 18.81
N SER A 6 15.05 47.96 18.41
CA SER A 6 13.79 47.85 17.65
C SER A 6 14.02 47.45 16.18
N VAL A 7 15.05 48.01 15.53
CA VAL A 7 15.38 47.68 14.13
C VAL A 7 15.97 46.27 14.00
N ARG A 8 16.88 45.88 14.90
CA ARG A 8 17.40 44.51 14.98
C ARG A 8 16.30 43.48 15.25
N GLY A 9 15.32 43.81 16.10
CA GLY A 9 14.17 42.94 16.36
C GLY A 9 13.25 42.77 15.14
N ARG A 10 12.99 43.86 14.39
CA ARG A 10 12.18 43.81 13.16
C ARG A 10 12.88 43.07 12.01
N MET A 11 14.19 43.26 11.85
CA MET A 11 14.99 42.51 10.88
C MET A 11 15.09 41.01 11.23
N LEU A 12 15.17 40.65 12.52
CA LEU A 12 15.11 39.25 12.94
C LEU A 12 13.74 38.63 12.61
N CYS A 13 12.65 39.35 12.80
CA CYS A 13 11.29 38.87 12.49
C CYS A 13 11.09 38.53 11.01
N ILE A 14 11.62 39.36 10.09
CA ILE A 14 11.53 39.13 8.64
C ILE A 14 12.34 37.89 8.20
N ALA A 15 13.43 37.57 8.91
CA ALA A 15 14.25 36.39 8.65
C ALA A 15 13.72 35.10 9.31
N PHE A 16 13.13 35.21 10.51
CA PHE A 16 12.66 34.05 11.28
C PHE A 16 11.28 33.53 10.85
N VAL A 17 10.40 34.40 10.35
CA VAL A 17 9.06 33.99 9.89
C VAL A 17 9.13 33.01 8.70
N PRO A 18 9.94 33.26 7.64
CA PRO A 18 10.10 32.30 6.54
C PRO A 18 10.79 31.00 6.96
N GLY A 19 11.78 31.09 7.86
CA GLY A 19 12.46 29.91 8.40
C GLY A 19 11.54 29.03 9.25
N GLY A 20 10.70 29.64 10.09
CA GLY A 20 9.67 28.94 10.85
C GLY A 20 8.62 28.29 9.95
N ALA A 21 8.19 28.98 8.89
CA ALA A 21 7.25 28.43 7.91
C ALA A 21 7.82 27.20 7.18
N LEU A 22 9.10 27.23 6.77
CA LEU A 22 9.77 26.09 6.15
C LEU A 22 9.88 24.88 7.07
N VAL A 23 10.21 25.09 8.36
CA VAL A 23 10.25 24.01 9.35
C VAL A 23 8.85 23.41 9.55
N LEU A 24 7.80 24.25 9.58
CA LEU A 24 6.43 23.79 9.74
C LEU A 24 5.96 22.95 8.53
N VAL A 25 6.29 23.38 7.31
CA VAL A 25 6.04 22.60 6.08
C VAL A 25 6.79 21.26 6.12
N ALA A 26 8.06 21.26 6.53
CA ALA A 26 8.85 20.02 6.64
C ALA A 26 8.24 19.06 7.67
N LEU A 27 7.75 19.56 8.82
CA LEU A 27 7.06 18.74 9.82
C LEU A 27 5.75 18.15 9.29
N VAL A 28 4.97 18.92 8.53
CA VAL A 28 3.73 18.43 7.89
C VAL A 28 4.04 17.35 6.85
N ILE A 29 5.07 17.54 6.02
CA ILE A 29 5.51 16.54 5.05
C ILE A 29 5.98 15.26 5.76
N ALA A 30 6.81 15.39 6.80
CA ALA A 30 7.29 14.24 7.58
C ALA A 30 6.13 13.47 8.23
N PHE A 31 5.16 14.18 8.82
CA PHE A 31 3.96 13.57 9.39
C PHE A 31 3.12 12.85 8.33
N PHE A 32 2.93 13.47 7.17
CA PHE A 32 2.19 12.86 6.07
C PHE A 32 2.86 11.58 5.56
N LEU A 33 4.18 11.58 5.43
CA LEU A 33 4.94 10.42 4.97
C LEU A 33 4.97 9.27 5.98
N VAL A 34 5.09 9.57 7.28
CA VAL A 34 4.93 8.56 8.34
C VAL A 34 3.53 7.95 8.30
N GLN A 35 2.49 8.79 8.18
CA GLN A 35 1.12 8.33 8.07
C GLN A 35 0.90 7.48 6.80
N GLN A 36 1.55 7.82 5.68
CA GLN A 36 1.49 7.04 4.45
C GLN A 36 2.16 5.67 4.62
N ALA A 37 3.31 5.62 5.30
CA ALA A 37 4.03 4.37 5.59
C ALA A 37 3.25 3.44 6.54
N ASP A 38 2.57 3.99 7.54
CA ASP A 38 1.70 3.20 8.42
C ASP A 38 0.49 2.66 7.65
N ARG A 39 -0.15 3.47 6.80
CA ARG A 39 -1.26 3.03 5.95
C ARG A 39 -0.87 1.92 4.97
N THR A 40 0.30 2.02 4.33
CA THR A 40 0.77 0.97 3.41
C THR A 40 1.12 -0.32 4.15
N ARG A 41 1.73 -0.21 5.33
CA ARG A 41 1.99 -1.36 6.20
C ARG A 41 0.70 -2.04 6.65
N ASP A 42 -0.26 -1.27 7.14
CA ASP A 42 -1.54 -1.78 7.63
C ASP A 42 -2.34 -2.43 6.49
N ALA A 43 -2.37 -1.79 5.31
CA ALA A 43 -2.99 -2.36 4.12
C ALA A 43 -2.32 -3.69 3.70
N GLY A 44 -1.00 -3.78 3.78
CA GLY A 44 -0.23 -5.01 3.50
C GLY A 44 -0.52 -6.14 4.49
N VAL A 45 -0.61 -5.83 5.79
CA VAL A 45 -0.98 -6.81 6.82
C VAL A 45 -2.44 -7.25 6.66
N GLU A 46 -3.35 -6.33 6.34
CA GLU A 46 -4.75 -6.63 6.10
C GLU A 46 -4.94 -7.53 4.89
N THR A 47 -4.27 -7.25 3.77
CA THR A 47 -4.29 -8.10 2.57
C THR A 47 -3.69 -9.47 2.84
N ALA A 48 -2.57 -9.56 3.57
CA ALA A 48 -1.99 -10.84 3.97
C ALA A 48 -2.97 -11.69 4.83
N ASN A 49 -3.61 -11.05 5.80
CA ASN A 49 -4.61 -11.71 6.67
C ASN A 49 -5.87 -12.10 5.89
N ALA A 50 -6.32 -11.27 4.94
CA ALA A 50 -7.46 -11.58 4.08
C ALA A 50 -7.14 -12.77 3.15
N ALA A 51 -5.94 -12.81 2.59
CA ALA A 51 -5.45 -13.93 1.77
C ALA A 51 -5.39 -15.23 2.58
N ASP A 52 -4.84 -15.20 3.79
CA ASP A 52 -4.78 -16.38 4.67
C ASP A 52 -6.16 -16.88 5.09
N ARG A 53 -7.07 -15.98 5.51
CA ARG A 53 -8.46 -16.33 5.83
C ARG A 53 -9.16 -16.97 4.64
N THR A 54 -8.97 -16.41 3.45
CA THR A 54 -9.61 -16.91 2.23
C THR A 54 -9.03 -18.26 1.82
N ALA A 55 -7.71 -18.43 1.88
CA ALA A 55 -7.06 -19.72 1.61
C ALA A 55 -7.59 -20.82 2.55
N ARG A 56 -7.72 -20.54 3.85
CA ARG A 56 -8.34 -21.47 4.81
C ARG A 56 -9.81 -21.76 4.50
N ALA A 57 -10.58 -20.74 4.10
CA ALA A 57 -11.97 -20.92 3.69
C ALA A 57 -12.09 -21.79 2.43
N VAL A 58 -11.20 -21.60 1.44
CA VAL A 58 -11.14 -22.44 0.23
C VAL A 58 -10.84 -23.88 0.63
N VAL A 59 -9.87 -24.14 1.52
CA VAL A 59 -9.58 -25.50 2.01
C VAL A 59 -10.80 -26.12 2.71
N ALA A 60 -11.54 -25.36 3.53
CA ALA A 60 -12.76 -25.87 4.15
C ALA A 60 -13.86 -26.20 3.12
N LEU A 61 -14.05 -25.32 2.12
CA LEU A 61 -15.02 -25.53 1.04
C LEU A 61 -14.67 -26.72 0.15
N ARG A 62 -13.37 -26.96 -0.07
CA ARG A 62 -12.83 -28.14 -0.77
C ARG A 62 -13.28 -29.44 -0.10
N THR A 63 -13.05 -29.55 1.20
CA THR A 63 -13.47 -30.71 2.00
C THR A 63 -14.98 -30.89 1.97
N GLN A 64 -15.75 -29.81 2.17
CA GLN A 64 -17.22 -29.86 2.09
C GLN A 64 -17.72 -30.29 0.70
N ARG A 65 -17.04 -29.86 -0.37
CA ARG A 65 -17.35 -30.31 -1.74
C ARG A 65 -17.16 -31.81 -1.89
N SER A 66 -16.00 -32.33 -1.49
CA SER A 66 -15.73 -33.78 -1.60
C SER A 66 -16.73 -34.62 -0.80
N GLU A 67 -17.06 -34.18 0.42
CA GLU A 67 -18.04 -34.85 1.26
C GLU A 67 -19.44 -34.83 0.63
N ALA A 68 -19.89 -33.66 0.15
CA ALA A 68 -21.20 -33.53 -0.49
C ALA A 68 -21.32 -34.31 -1.82
N MET A 69 -20.20 -34.48 -2.54
CA MET A 69 -20.14 -35.25 -3.79
C MET A 69 -20.18 -36.77 -3.59
N SER A 70 -19.95 -37.26 -2.37
CA SER A 70 -20.07 -38.68 -2.03
C SER A 70 -21.50 -39.22 -2.21
N VAL A 71 -22.51 -38.33 -2.18
CA VAL A 71 -23.92 -38.68 -2.40
C VAL A 71 -24.25 -38.63 -3.89
N PRO A 72 -24.49 -39.77 -4.57
CA PRO A 72 -24.62 -39.82 -6.03
C PRO A 72 -25.68 -38.87 -6.60
N GLY A 73 -26.88 -38.85 -5.99
CA GLY A 73 -28.00 -38.02 -6.45
C GLY A 73 -27.81 -36.50 -6.27
N ARG A 74 -26.75 -36.05 -5.59
CA ARG A 74 -26.46 -34.63 -5.35
C ARG A 74 -25.10 -34.19 -5.90
N ARG A 75 -24.33 -35.09 -6.50
CA ARG A 75 -22.94 -34.86 -6.92
C ARG A 75 -22.77 -33.63 -7.80
N SER A 76 -23.50 -33.55 -8.92
CA SER A 76 -23.38 -32.44 -9.87
C SER A 76 -23.81 -31.10 -9.27
N ALA A 77 -24.90 -31.10 -8.48
CA ALA A 77 -25.39 -29.90 -7.80
C ALA A 77 -24.41 -29.43 -6.72
N ALA A 78 -23.85 -30.35 -5.92
CA ALA A 78 -22.84 -30.06 -4.92
C ALA A 78 -21.56 -29.49 -5.57
N TYR A 79 -21.06 -30.16 -6.61
CA TYR A 79 -19.91 -29.70 -7.38
C TYR A 79 -20.10 -28.27 -7.88
N ALA A 80 -21.21 -27.97 -8.55
CA ALA A 80 -21.49 -26.65 -9.09
C ALA A 80 -21.64 -25.58 -8.00
N ASN A 81 -22.31 -25.91 -6.88
CA ASN A 81 -22.49 -24.98 -5.78
C ASN A 81 -21.17 -24.59 -5.10
N PHE A 82 -20.37 -25.59 -4.71
CA PHE A 82 -19.11 -25.34 -4.02
C PHE A 82 -18.06 -24.73 -4.94
N THR A 83 -18.00 -25.15 -6.21
CA THR A 83 -17.11 -24.55 -7.20
C THR A 83 -17.38 -23.06 -7.34
N ARG A 84 -18.65 -22.65 -7.49
CA ARG A 84 -19.01 -21.22 -7.54
C ARG A 84 -18.58 -20.45 -6.29
N ARG A 85 -18.78 -21.03 -5.09
CA ARG A 85 -18.40 -20.39 -3.82
C ARG A 85 -16.88 -20.22 -3.71
N ILE A 86 -16.11 -21.21 -4.14
CA ILE A 86 -14.64 -21.14 -4.16
C ILE A 86 -14.18 -20.10 -5.20
N ASP A 87 -14.76 -20.10 -6.40
CA ASP A 87 -14.42 -19.13 -7.44
C ASP A 87 -14.71 -17.70 -6.97
N THR A 88 -15.87 -17.45 -6.32
CA THR A 88 -16.19 -16.14 -5.72
C THR A 88 -15.19 -15.72 -4.65
N ALA A 89 -14.70 -16.67 -3.83
CA ALA A 89 -13.70 -16.39 -2.81
C ALA A 89 -12.35 -15.99 -3.44
N ILE A 90 -11.94 -16.70 -4.50
CA ILE A 90 -10.72 -16.40 -5.26
C ILE A 90 -10.85 -15.05 -5.99
N ASP A 91 -12.00 -14.75 -6.59
CA ASP A 91 -12.26 -13.46 -7.23
C ASP A 91 -12.16 -12.29 -6.25
N GLY A 92 -12.58 -12.48 -5.00
CA GLY A 92 -12.36 -11.53 -3.92
C GLY A 92 -10.86 -11.22 -3.73
N LEU A 93 -10.00 -12.23 -3.77
CA LEU A 93 -8.55 -12.02 -3.68
C LEU A 93 -7.97 -11.30 -4.89
N ARG A 94 -8.48 -11.56 -6.10
CA ARG A 94 -8.10 -10.79 -7.29
C ARG A 94 -8.46 -9.32 -7.14
N ASP A 95 -9.61 -9.03 -6.54
CA ASP A 95 -10.04 -7.66 -6.26
C ASP A 95 -9.12 -6.98 -5.25
N TYR A 96 -8.75 -7.65 -4.16
CA TYR A 96 -7.75 -7.14 -3.22
C TYR A 96 -6.40 -6.87 -3.88
N ALA A 97 -5.89 -7.81 -4.69
CA ALA A 97 -4.62 -7.66 -5.38
C ALA A 97 -4.59 -6.45 -6.34
N ARG A 98 -5.73 -6.13 -6.97
CA ARG A 98 -5.87 -4.94 -7.85
C ARG A 98 -5.75 -3.60 -7.11
N HIS A 99 -5.98 -3.59 -5.80
CA HIS A 99 -5.91 -2.40 -4.95
C HIS A 99 -4.63 -2.34 -4.12
N ALA A 100 -3.62 -3.16 -4.43
CA ALA A 100 -2.31 -3.08 -3.79
C ALA A 100 -1.68 -1.68 -4.02
N PRO A 101 -0.84 -1.20 -3.09
CA PRO A 101 -0.36 0.19 -3.10
C PRO A 101 0.57 0.51 -4.27
N ASP A 102 1.23 -0.51 -4.83
CA ASP A 102 2.16 -0.38 -5.95
C ASP A 102 1.98 -1.53 -6.96
N ALA A 103 2.48 -1.31 -8.17
CA ALA A 103 2.30 -2.24 -9.29
C ALA A 103 3.06 -3.57 -9.11
N GLU A 104 4.20 -3.56 -8.41
CA GLU A 104 4.99 -4.78 -8.21
C GLU A 104 4.29 -5.69 -7.19
N SER A 105 3.85 -5.14 -6.06
CA SER A 105 3.02 -5.85 -5.08
C SER A 105 1.73 -6.37 -5.70
N ALA A 106 1.02 -5.55 -6.50
CA ALA A 106 -0.19 -5.98 -7.22
C ALA A 106 0.10 -7.19 -8.13
N TYR A 107 1.18 -7.12 -8.89
CA TYR A 107 1.60 -8.19 -9.80
C TYR A 107 1.93 -9.48 -9.04
N GLN A 108 2.72 -9.41 -7.98
CA GLN A 108 3.11 -10.59 -7.20
C GLN A 108 1.93 -11.24 -6.47
N GLN A 109 1.01 -10.43 -5.95
CA GLN A 109 -0.23 -10.91 -5.33
C GLN A 109 -1.15 -11.56 -6.37
N MET A 110 -1.30 -10.97 -7.56
CA MET A 110 -2.08 -11.56 -8.65
C MET A 110 -1.50 -12.92 -9.06
N THR A 111 -0.17 -13.02 -9.21
CA THR A 111 0.53 -14.28 -9.49
C THR A 111 0.23 -15.35 -8.42
N ALA A 112 0.21 -14.98 -7.13
CA ALA A 112 -0.15 -15.90 -6.05
C ALA A 112 -1.61 -16.39 -6.15
N VAL A 113 -2.55 -15.50 -6.48
CA VAL A 113 -3.98 -15.83 -6.64
C VAL A 113 -4.22 -16.73 -7.85
N GLU A 114 -3.52 -16.48 -8.95
CA GLU A 114 -3.58 -17.34 -10.13
C GLU A 114 -3.00 -18.74 -9.84
N LEU A 115 -1.93 -18.83 -9.05
CA LEU A 115 -1.39 -20.11 -8.60
C LEU A 115 -2.37 -20.87 -7.68
N LEU A 116 -3.04 -20.16 -6.77
CA LEU A 116 -4.13 -20.73 -5.96
C LEU A 116 -5.27 -21.26 -6.82
N SER A 117 -5.63 -20.51 -7.88
CA SER A 117 -6.68 -20.91 -8.84
C SER A 117 -6.31 -22.17 -9.59
N ALA A 118 -5.05 -22.28 -10.03
CA ALA A 118 -4.55 -23.50 -10.66
C ALA A 118 -4.55 -24.69 -9.68
N ALA A 119 -4.07 -24.50 -8.44
CA ALA A 119 -4.12 -25.53 -7.41
C ALA A 119 -5.57 -25.97 -7.09
N GLU A 120 -6.53 -25.04 -7.10
CA GLU A 120 -7.96 -25.37 -7.00
C GLU A 120 -8.44 -26.19 -8.19
N GLY A 121 -8.04 -25.86 -9.41
CA GLY A 121 -8.40 -26.63 -10.60
C GLY A 121 -7.94 -28.09 -10.53
N MET A 122 -6.74 -28.33 -9.99
CA MET A 122 -6.27 -29.70 -9.72
C MET A 122 -7.09 -30.39 -8.62
N TYR A 123 -7.42 -29.70 -7.52
CA TYR A 123 -8.27 -30.28 -6.48
C TYR A 123 -9.70 -30.56 -6.99
N ARG A 124 -10.16 -29.77 -7.96
CA ARG A 124 -11.44 -29.96 -8.66
C ARG A 124 -11.43 -31.23 -9.50
N SER A 125 -10.39 -31.48 -10.29
CA SER A 125 -10.23 -32.75 -11.02
C SER A 125 -10.17 -33.94 -10.05
N ASP A 126 -9.45 -33.82 -8.94
CA ASP A 126 -9.37 -34.87 -7.91
C ASP A 126 -10.75 -35.21 -7.33
N SER A 127 -11.52 -34.19 -6.96
CA SER A 127 -12.86 -34.38 -6.37
C SER A 127 -13.86 -35.02 -7.33
N LEU A 128 -13.76 -34.71 -8.63
CA LEU A 128 -14.58 -35.36 -9.66
C LEU A 128 -14.20 -36.82 -9.84
N ALA A 129 -12.89 -37.11 -9.87
CA ALA A 129 -12.43 -38.47 -10.05
C ALA A 129 -12.76 -39.35 -8.84
N LEU A 130 -12.61 -38.84 -7.61
CA LEU A 130 -13.03 -39.53 -6.38
C LEU A 130 -14.53 -39.84 -6.34
N ALA A 131 -15.34 -38.93 -6.85
CA ALA A 131 -16.77 -39.14 -6.89
C ALA A 131 -17.17 -40.20 -7.94
N GLY A 132 -16.27 -40.54 -8.85
CA GLY A 132 -16.49 -41.47 -9.96
C GLY A 132 -16.93 -40.73 -11.22
N LEU A 133 -16.25 -41.04 -12.33
CA LEU A 133 -16.48 -40.44 -13.64
C LEU A 133 -17.48 -41.25 -14.47
N ASP A 134 -18.52 -40.57 -14.94
CA ASP A 134 -19.48 -41.05 -15.93
C ASP A 134 -19.42 -40.15 -17.18
N ASP A 135 -20.27 -40.42 -18.17
CA ASP A 135 -20.28 -39.65 -19.43
C ASP A 135 -20.67 -38.18 -19.22
N VAL A 136 -21.33 -37.85 -18.11
CA VAL A 136 -21.77 -36.49 -17.78
C VAL A 136 -20.67 -35.70 -17.07
N THR A 137 -19.90 -36.33 -16.18
CA THR A 137 -18.88 -35.68 -15.34
C THR A 137 -17.49 -35.70 -15.96
N ARG A 138 -17.20 -36.62 -16.88
CA ARG A 138 -15.92 -36.71 -17.59
C ARG A 138 -15.55 -35.43 -18.36
N PRO A 139 -16.46 -34.74 -19.06
CA PRO A 139 -16.14 -33.45 -19.68
C PRO A 139 -15.69 -32.39 -18.67
N SER A 140 -16.38 -32.27 -17.52
CA SER A 140 -15.98 -31.33 -16.47
C SER A 140 -14.63 -31.70 -15.83
N PHE A 141 -14.32 -33.00 -15.73
CA PHE A 141 -13.00 -33.45 -15.29
C PHE A 141 -11.92 -33.04 -16.29
N ALA A 142 -12.12 -33.31 -17.59
CA ALA A 142 -11.18 -32.94 -18.64
C ALA A 142 -10.96 -31.41 -18.71
N GLU A 143 -12.03 -30.63 -18.56
CA GLU A 143 -11.97 -29.16 -18.49
C GLU A 143 -11.16 -28.69 -17.28
N ALA A 144 -11.38 -29.26 -16.09
CA ALA A 144 -10.61 -28.93 -14.89
C ALA A 144 -9.11 -29.24 -15.08
N VAL A 145 -8.79 -30.42 -15.63
CA VAL A 145 -7.41 -30.85 -15.92
C VAL A 145 -6.72 -29.90 -16.89
N ALA A 146 -7.36 -29.62 -18.03
CA ALA A 146 -6.81 -28.71 -19.02
C ALA A 146 -6.62 -27.30 -18.44
N GLY A 147 -7.64 -26.80 -17.73
CA GLY A 147 -7.64 -25.46 -17.14
C GLY A 147 -6.47 -25.25 -16.17
N TYR A 148 -6.25 -26.18 -15.24
CA TYR A 148 -5.17 -26.02 -14.27
C TYR A 148 -3.79 -26.16 -14.91
N ARG A 149 -3.58 -27.10 -15.85
CA ARG A 149 -2.29 -27.29 -16.51
C ARG A 149 -1.92 -26.08 -17.36
N THR A 150 -2.87 -25.56 -18.14
CA THR A 150 -2.66 -24.32 -18.92
C THR A 150 -2.45 -23.12 -18.01
N GLY A 151 -3.16 -23.04 -16.88
CA GLY A 151 -2.95 -22.04 -15.85
C GLY A 151 -1.51 -22.05 -15.34
N LEU A 152 -1.03 -23.20 -14.88
CA LEU A 152 0.34 -23.36 -14.39
C LEU A 152 1.39 -22.98 -15.44
N ALA A 153 1.24 -23.45 -16.69
CA ALA A 153 2.17 -23.12 -17.76
C ALA A 153 2.23 -21.62 -18.07
N ARG A 154 1.09 -20.92 -17.99
CA ARG A 154 0.99 -19.47 -18.19
C ARG A 154 1.62 -18.67 -17.04
N ILE A 155 1.50 -19.16 -15.81
CA ILE A 155 2.00 -18.48 -14.60
C ILE A 155 3.50 -18.77 -14.39
N ALA A 156 4.00 -19.92 -14.83
CA ALA A 156 5.40 -20.34 -14.69
C ALA A 156 6.46 -19.25 -15.01
N PRO A 157 6.39 -18.49 -16.13
CA PRO A 157 7.37 -17.43 -16.40
C PRO A 157 7.26 -16.24 -15.44
N GLN A 158 6.13 -16.06 -14.76
CA GLN A 158 5.83 -14.95 -13.86
C GLN A 158 6.28 -15.21 -12.42
N LEU A 159 6.60 -16.47 -12.10
CA LEU A 159 7.11 -16.86 -10.79
C LEU A 159 8.49 -16.24 -10.53
N THR A 160 8.79 -16.08 -9.24
CA THR A 160 10.15 -15.84 -8.74
C THR A 160 11.13 -16.91 -9.27
N ASP A 161 12.43 -16.62 -9.30
CA ASP A 161 13.43 -17.58 -9.81
C ASP A 161 13.42 -18.91 -9.05
N SER A 162 13.24 -18.84 -7.73
CA SER A 162 13.09 -20.02 -6.88
C SER A 162 11.77 -20.75 -7.16
N GLY A 163 10.66 -20.04 -7.36
CA GLY A 163 9.38 -20.63 -7.78
C GLY A 163 9.45 -21.30 -9.16
N ARG A 164 10.13 -20.68 -10.13
CA ARG A 164 10.35 -21.25 -11.47
C ARG A 164 11.16 -22.54 -11.40
N THR A 165 12.25 -22.53 -10.63
CA THR A 165 13.08 -23.72 -10.39
C THR A 165 12.27 -24.85 -9.74
N ALA A 166 11.44 -24.53 -8.75
CA ALA A 166 10.58 -25.51 -8.09
C ALA A 166 9.47 -26.04 -9.02
N TYR A 167 8.86 -25.20 -9.86
CA TYR A 167 7.91 -25.62 -10.90
C TYR A 167 8.56 -26.53 -11.95
N GLU A 168 9.75 -26.19 -12.42
CA GLU A 168 10.50 -27.03 -13.35
C GLU A 168 10.89 -28.39 -12.73
N SER A 169 11.28 -28.40 -11.46
CA SER A 169 11.56 -29.65 -10.73
C SER A 169 10.30 -30.51 -10.61
N LEU A 170 9.17 -29.90 -10.23
CA LEU A 170 7.86 -30.55 -10.16
C LEU A 170 7.48 -31.18 -11.50
N THR A 171 7.54 -30.42 -12.60
CA THR A 171 7.11 -30.89 -13.93
C THR A 171 8.03 -31.96 -14.54
N ARG A 172 9.29 -32.05 -14.08
CA ARG A 172 10.22 -33.13 -14.45
C ARG A 172 10.11 -34.36 -13.54
N SER A 173 9.31 -34.30 -12.48
CA SER A 173 9.22 -35.38 -11.49
C SER A 173 8.45 -36.61 -12.01
N ALA A 174 8.74 -37.76 -11.41
CA ALA A 174 8.00 -38.99 -11.67
C ALA A 174 6.53 -38.90 -11.22
N ASP A 175 6.27 -38.17 -10.12
CA ASP A 175 4.90 -37.95 -9.62
C ASP A 175 4.07 -37.14 -10.61
N TRP A 176 4.63 -36.06 -11.18
CA TRP A 176 3.95 -35.28 -12.22
C TRP A 176 3.66 -36.12 -13.46
N THR A 177 4.63 -36.92 -13.90
CA THR A 177 4.46 -37.83 -15.05
C THR A 177 3.35 -38.86 -14.79
N THR A 178 3.33 -39.44 -13.59
CA THR A 178 2.32 -40.42 -13.18
C THR A 178 0.93 -39.80 -13.08
N LEU A 179 0.82 -38.63 -12.45
CA LEU A 179 -0.41 -37.87 -12.35
C LEU A 179 -0.96 -37.55 -13.74
N THR A 180 -0.12 -37.01 -14.61
CA THR A 180 -0.57 -36.53 -15.92
C THR A 180 -1.03 -37.66 -16.82
N ALA A 181 -0.30 -38.78 -16.84
CA ALA A 181 -0.69 -39.97 -17.59
C ALA A 181 -2.02 -40.57 -17.09
N ALA A 182 -2.25 -40.61 -15.78
CA ALA A 182 -3.49 -41.09 -15.18
C ALA A 182 -4.67 -40.18 -15.53
N GLU A 183 -4.52 -38.86 -15.39
CA GLU A 183 -5.56 -37.90 -15.76
C GLU A 183 -5.89 -37.95 -17.26
N ASP A 184 -4.89 -38.12 -18.13
CA ASP A 184 -5.09 -38.26 -19.58
C ASP A 184 -5.84 -39.56 -19.93
N ALA A 185 -5.60 -40.64 -19.17
CA ALA A 185 -6.35 -41.88 -19.31
C ALA A 185 -7.81 -41.70 -18.87
N LEU A 186 -8.03 -41.11 -17.70
CA LEU A 186 -9.37 -40.85 -17.14
C LEU A 186 -10.20 -39.92 -18.02
N ALA A 187 -9.61 -38.83 -18.52
CA ALA A 187 -10.25 -37.90 -19.43
C ALA A 187 -10.67 -38.59 -20.75
N ALA A 188 -9.86 -39.54 -21.22
CA ALA A 188 -10.15 -40.34 -22.41
C ALA A 188 -11.07 -41.57 -22.15
N GLY A 189 -11.50 -41.80 -20.90
CA GLY A 189 -12.27 -43.00 -20.53
C GLY A 189 -11.49 -44.32 -20.66
N ARG A 190 -10.16 -44.26 -20.58
CA ARG A 190 -9.26 -45.41 -20.66
C ARG A 190 -8.92 -45.95 -19.26
N PRO A 191 -8.56 -47.24 -19.14
CA PRO A 191 -8.06 -47.78 -17.87
C PRO A 191 -6.80 -47.03 -17.41
N LEU A 192 -6.63 -46.92 -16.09
CA LEU A 192 -5.46 -46.27 -15.50
C LEU A 192 -4.17 -47.00 -15.91
N PRO A 193 -3.11 -46.27 -16.32
CA PRO A 193 -1.83 -46.86 -16.70
C PRO A 193 -1.03 -47.39 -15.51
N VAL A 194 -1.45 -47.02 -14.29
CA VAL A 194 -0.84 -47.40 -13.01
C VAL A 194 -1.94 -47.79 -12.02
N PRO A 195 -1.64 -48.52 -10.93
CA PRO A 195 -2.60 -48.75 -9.87
C PRO A 195 -3.20 -47.45 -9.32
N GLU A 196 -4.48 -47.48 -8.95
CA GLU A 196 -5.18 -46.30 -8.43
C GLU A 196 -4.43 -45.68 -7.23
N SER A 197 -3.98 -46.51 -6.27
CA SER A 197 -3.21 -46.05 -5.11
C SER A 197 -1.93 -45.29 -5.50
N THR A 198 -1.24 -45.71 -6.56
CA THR A 198 -0.03 -45.06 -7.07
C THR A 198 -0.36 -43.68 -7.64
N TRP A 199 -1.40 -43.58 -8.48
CA TRP A 199 -1.88 -42.30 -8.99
C TRP A 199 -2.35 -41.37 -7.86
N ARG A 200 -3.11 -41.88 -6.89
CA ARG A 200 -3.58 -41.11 -5.72
C ARG A 200 -2.42 -40.53 -4.91
N SER A 201 -1.36 -41.31 -4.69
CA SER A 201 -0.15 -40.85 -4.01
C SER A 201 0.54 -39.74 -4.80
N ALA A 202 0.71 -39.92 -6.11
CA ALA A 202 1.32 -38.90 -6.98
C ALA A 202 0.52 -37.60 -7.00
N ALA A 203 -0.82 -37.69 -7.10
CA ALA A 203 -1.72 -36.55 -7.01
C ALA A 203 -1.57 -35.80 -5.67
N TYR A 204 -1.49 -36.54 -4.55
CA TYR A 204 -1.26 -35.93 -3.24
C TYR A 204 0.08 -35.20 -3.18
N THR A 205 1.18 -35.82 -3.63
CA THR A 205 2.51 -35.20 -3.64
C THR A 205 2.55 -33.93 -4.48
N VAL A 206 1.99 -33.97 -5.70
CA VAL A 206 1.91 -32.78 -6.57
C VAL A 206 1.07 -31.67 -5.91
N SER A 207 -0.05 -32.01 -5.28
CA SER A 207 -0.89 -31.02 -4.59
C SER A 207 -0.14 -30.31 -3.45
N GLN A 208 0.69 -31.03 -2.69
CA GLN A 208 1.53 -30.48 -1.63
C GLN A 208 2.60 -29.55 -2.21
N GLN A 209 3.23 -29.93 -3.31
CA GLN A 209 4.25 -29.11 -3.97
C GLN A 209 3.65 -27.82 -4.56
N LEU A 210 2.44 -27.87 -5.15
CA LEU A 210 1.71 -26.68 -5.58
C LEU A 210 1.31 -25.78 -4.39
N GLY A 211 0.90 -26.38 -3.26
CA GLY A 211 0.63 -25.64 -2.03
C GLY A 211 1.86 -24.93 -1.46
N PHE A 212 3.03 -25.57 -1.56
CA PHE A 212 4.31 -24.97 -1.18
C PHE A 212 4.67 -23.79 -2.09
N LEU A 213 4.54 -23.96 -3.42
CA LEU A 213 4.76 -22.88 -4.39
C LEU A 213 3.85 -21.67 -4.10
N TYR A 214 2.57 -21.91 -3.81
CA TYR A 214 1.63 -20.85 -3.42
C TYR A 214 2.09 -20.12 -2.15
N THR A 215 2.44 -20.88 -1.12
CA THR A 215 2.90 -20.31 0.16
C THR A 215 4.14 -19.45 -0.03
N GLN A 216 5.12 -19.92 -0.81
CA GLN A 216 6.35 -19.20 -1.11
C GLN A 216 6.08 -17.91 -1.89
N GLN A 217 5.24 -17.98 -2.93
CA GLN A 217 4.86 -16.82 -3.73
C GLN A 217 4.10 -15.78 -2.90
N ASN A 218 3.19 -16.21 -2.04
CA ASN A 218 2.44 -15.34 -1.14
C ASN A 218 3.35 -14.68 -0.10
N GLN A 219 4.29 -15.42 0.49
CA GLN A 219 5.29 -14.88 1.42
C GLN A 219 6.16 -13.80 0.77
N TYR A 220 6.60 -14.04 -0.47
CA TYR A 220 7.36 -13.06 -1.24
C TYR A 220 6.55 -11.77 -1.48
N ALA A 221 5.29 -11.90 -1.91
CA ALA A 221 4.41 -10.74 -2.13
C ALA A 221 4.20 -9.91 -0.85
N VAL A 222 4.02 -10.58 0.30
CA VAL A 222 3.89 -9.92 1.61
C VAL A 222 5.19 -9.23 2.03
N GLN A 223 6.34 -9.88 1.85
CA GLN A 223 7.65 -9.29 2.16
C GLN A 223 7.92 -8.04 1.32
N LEU A 224 7.57 -8.07 0.03
CA LEU A 224 7.71 -6.91 -0.85
C LEU A 224 6.88 -5.72 -0.34
N THR A 225 5.63 -5.96 0.06
CA THR A 225 4.77 -4.90 0.62
C THR A 225 5.34 -4.31 1.91
N LEU A 226 5.95 -5.15 2.76
CA LEU A 226 6.58 -4.71 4.01
C LEU A 226 7.88 -3.92 3.77
N ASP A 227 8.71 -4.36 2.82
CA ASP A 227 9.96 -3.70 2.48
C ASP A 227 9.71 -2.36 1.78
N GLU A 228 8.65 -2.25 0.97
CA GLU A 228 8.24 -0.97 0.39
C GLU A 228 7.77 0.02 1.47
N GLY A 229 7.04 -0.46 2.48
CA GLY A 229 6.72 0.34 3.67
C GLY A 229 7.99 0.87 4.38
N ARG A 230 9.02 0.03 4.50
CA ARG A 230 10.32 0.43 5.08
C ARG A 230 11.10 1.40 4.21
N ARG A 231 11.11 1.21 2.88
CA ARG A 231 11.78 2.12 1.92
C ARG A 231 11.09 3.47 1.87
N THR A 232 9.75 3.48 1.87
CA THR A 232 8.97 4.71 1.97
C THR A 232 9.28 5.45 3.27
N LEU A 233 9.36 4.73 4.40
CA LEU A 233 9.72 5.31 5.69
C LEU A 233 11.16 5.86 5.70
N THR A 234 12.14 5.10 5.21
CA THR A 234 13.55 5.54 5.20
C THR A 234 13.80 6.67 4.20
N GLY A 235 13.20 6.62 3.01
CA GLY A 235 13.19 7.71 2.03
C GLY A 235 12.54 8.97 2.58
N ALA A 236 11.42 8.82 3.30
CA ALA A 236 10.74 9.92 3.97
C ALA A 236 11.59 10.53 5.09
N LEU A 237 12.23 9.71 5.93
CA LEU A 237 13.12 10.17 6.99
C LEU A 237 14.36 10.86 6.40
N ALA A 238 14.93 10.33 5.33
CA ALA A 238 16.07 10.93 4.63
C ALA A 238 15.68 12.27 3.97
N ALA A 239 14.53 12.35 3.31
CA ALA A 239 14.01 13.58 2.73
C ALA A 239 13.68 14.63 3.80
N SER A 240 13.09 14.20 4.92
CA SER A 240 12.80 15.05 6.07
C SER A 240 14.09 15.57 6.72
N ALA A 241 15.09 14.71 6.88
CA ALA A 241 16.41 15.09 7.39
C ALA A 241 17.12 16.08 6.44
N ALA A 242 17.06 15.86 5.12
CA ALA A 242 17.63 16.76 4.13
C ALA A 242 16.93 18.14 4.14
N LEU A 243 15.61 18.18 4.28
CA LEU A 243 14.84 19.42 4.42
C LEU A 243 15.19 20.17 5.70
N LEU A 244 15.30 19.47 6.84
CA LEU A 244 15.70 20.07 8.12
C LEU A 244 17.12 20.64 8.07
N LEU A 245 18.06 19.90 7.47
CA LEU A 245 19.43 20.36 7.27
C LEU A 245 19.49 21.58 6.34
N GLY A 246 18.71 21.60 5.26
CA GLY A 246 18.59 22.75 4.36
C GLY A 246 18.03 23.99 5.06
N ALA A 247 16.97 23.83 5.85
CA ALA A 247 16.38 24.92 6.64
C ALA A 247 17.36 25.47 7.69
N ALA A 248 18.10 24.58 8.38
CA ALA A 248 19.13 24.97 9.34
C ALA A 248 20.29 25.74 8.68
N LEU A 249 20.76 25.27 7.52
CA LEU A 249 21.81 25.94 6.74
C LEU A 249 21.37 27.35 6.33
N LEU A 250 20.13 27.49 5.86
CA LEU A 250 19.57 28.78 5.43
C LEU A 250 19.48 29.77 6.61
N LEU A 251 19.06 29.30 7.78
CA LEU A 251 19.09 30.09 9.03
C LEU A 251 20.51 30.54 9.41
N VAL A 252 21.51 29.68 9.27
CA VAL A 252 22.92 30.02 9.54
C VAL A 252 23.44 31.06 8.54
N VAL A 253 23.12 30.92 7.26
CA VAL A 253 23.51 31.86 6.19
C VAL A 253 22.88 33.23 6.43
N VAL A 254 21.58 33.29 6.72
CA VAL A 254 20.89 34.55 7.03
C VAL A 254 21.48 35.20 8.29
N ARG A 255 21.75 34.42 9.35
CA ARG A 255 22.41 34.93 10.55
C ARG A 255 23.80 35.50 10.25
N ARG A 256 24.61 34.81 9.44
CA ARG A 256 25.95 35.30 9.05
C ARG A 256 25.88 36.57 8.21
N LEU A 257 24.94 36.66 7.27
CA LEU A 257 24.71 37.86 6.45
C LEU A 257 24.29 39.04 7.33
N VAL A 258 23.33 38.85 8.23
CA VAL A 258 22.89 39.89 9.18
C VAL A 258 24.04 40.34 10.11
N ALA A 259 24.92 39.42 10.52
CA ALA A 259 26.10 39.77 11.33
C ALA A 259 27.18 40.53 10.53
N ARG A 260 27.20 40.38 9.20
CA ARG A 260 28.17 41.05 8.30
C ARG A 260 27.71 42.40 7.76
N VAL A 261 26.44 42.79 7.93
CA VAL A 261 26.00 44.14 7.54
C VAL A 261 26.58 45.16 8.54
N PRO A 262 27.54 46.02 8.15
CA PRO A 262 28.00 47.10 9.02
C PRO A 262 26.83 48.08 9.20
N VAL A 263 26.41 48.28 10.44
CA VAL A 263 25.42 49.32 10.75
C VAL A 263 26.15 50.65 10.54
N PRO A 264 25.77 51.50 9.57
CA PRO A 264 26.38 52.81 9.45
C PRO A 264 25.93 53.60 10.68
N VAL A 265 26.88 53.90 11.56
CA VAL A 265 26.66 54.89 12.62
C VAL A 265 26.62 56.22 11.91
N VAL A 266 25.43 56.68 11.51
CA VAL A 266 25.25 58.04 11.02
C VAL A 266 25.53 58.95 12.21
N PRO A 267 26.63 59.75 12.22
CA PRO A 267 26.78 60.76 13.24
C PRO A 267 25.66 61.76 13.03
N ILE A 268 24.79 61.91 14.03
CA ILE A 268 23.84 63.01 14.06
C ILE A 268 24.70 64.27 14.24
N MET A 269 25.05 64.91 13.13
CA MET A 269 25.61 66.25 13.15
C MET A 269 24.48 67.17 13.58
N VAL A 270 24.42 67.47 14.88
CA VAL A 270 23.49 68.44 15.46
C VAL A 270 23.84 69.80 14.84
N PRO A 271 22.99 70.40 13.99
CA PRO A 271 23.27 71.74 13.50
C PRO A 271 23.07 72.69 14.68
N THR A 272 24.13 73.37 15.09
CA THR A 272 24.09 74.50 16.02
C THR A 272 23.45 75.70 15.34
N MET A 273 22.14 75.65 15.07
CA MET A 273 21.39 76.85 14.75
C MET A 273 21.09 77.61 16.06
N ARG A 274 21.84 78.69 16.27
CA ARG A 274 21.41 79.83 17.09
C ARG A 274 20.12 80.40 16.48
N ALA A 275 18.98 79.82 16.80
CA ALA A 275 17.69 80.46 16.60
C ALA A 275 17.40 81.30 17.86
N ALA A 276 17.44 82.63 17.70
CA ALA A 276 16.97 83.57 18.69
C ALA A 276 15.50 83.24 19.03
N ILE A 277 15.26 82.83 20.28
CA ILE A 277 13.94 82.50 20.82
C ILE A 277 13.17 83.81 21.04
N PRO A 278 12.08 84.12 20.31
CA PRO A 278 11.18 85.17 20.72
C PRO A 278 10.30 84.64 21.84
N ARG A 279 10.27 85.36 22.97
CA ARG A 279 9.41 85.06 24.13
C ARG A 279 7.95 84.88 23.71
N PRO A 280 7.27 83.76 24.05
CA PRO A 280 5.84 83.62 23.81
C PRO A 280 5.04 84.44 24.81
N ARG A 281 4.16 85.32 24.29
CA ARG A 281 3.07 85.95 25.05
C ARG A 281 2.10 84.87 25.51
N HIS A 282 1.76 84.89 26.80
CA HIS A 282 0.70 84.09 27.39
C HIS A 282 -0.63 84.40 26.69
N ALA A 283 -1.17 83.42 25.97
CA ALA A 283 -2.53 83.42 25.46
C ALA A 283 -3.25 82.16 25.94
N ALA A 284 -4.45 82.37 26.46
CA ALA A 284 -5.31 81.47 27.21
C ALA A 284 -5.43 80.05 26.65
N SER A 285 -5.45 79.09 27.59
CA SER A 285 -5.74 77.68 27.39
C SER A 285 -7.17 77.45 26.87
N ARG A 286 -7.34 77.34 25.56
CA ARG A 286 -8.51 76.67 24.97
C ARG A 286 -8.25 75.16 24.93
N ARG A 287 -8.97 74.41 25.78
CA ARG A 287 -9.00 72.95 25.77
C ARG A 287 -9.40 72.43 24.37
N PRO A 288 -8.61 71.56 23.73
CA PRO A 288 -9.07 70.79 22.58
C PRO A 288 -10.12 69.77 23.03
N ARG A 289 -11.28 69.84 22.40
CA ARG A 289 -12.39 68.90 22.50
C ARG A 289 -11.90 67.51 22.09
N ALA A 290 -12.20 66.48 22.88
CA ALA A 290 -11.87 65.10 22.55
C ALA A 290 -12.50 64.74 21.18
N PRO A 291 -11.79 64.05 20.28
CA PRO A 291 -12.39 63.53 19.06
C PRO A 291 -13.47 62.49 19.41
N GLU A 292 -14.62 62.61 18.76
CA GLU A 292 -15.74 61.68 18.87
C GLU A 292 -15.29 60.23 18.64
N PRO A 293 -15.79 59.26 19.42
CA PRO A 293 -15.61 57.86 19.10
C PRO A 293 -16.39 57.53 17.82
N TRP A 294 -15.65 57.08 16.80
CA TRP A 294 -16.21 56.53 15.56
C TRP A 294 -17.29 55.48 15.86
N PRO A 295 -18.47 55.51 15.22
CA PRO A 295 -19.57 54.62 15.57
C PRO A 295 -19.32 53.21 15.04
N MET A 296 -18.75 52.34 15.89
CA MET A 296 -18.60 50.89 15.64
C MET A 296 -19.92 50.13 15.46
N LYS A 297 -21.08 50.79 15.51
CA LYS A 297 -22.39 50.17 15.24
C LYS A 297 -22.67 49.95 13.74
N ALA A 298 -22.12 50.79 12.85
CA ALA A 298 -22.40 50.68 11.41
C ALA A 298 -21.72 49.48 10.72
N VAL A 299 -20.63 48.96 11.29
CA VAL A 299 -19.90 47.80 10.74
C VAL A 299 -20.46 46.46 11.26
N LEU A 300 -21.11 46.46 12.43
CA LEU A 300 -21.68 45.26 13.04
C LEU A 300 -23.09 44.91 12.51
N ASP A 301 -23.85 45.89 11.99
CA ASP A 301 -25.17 45.65 11.41
C ASP A 301 -25.14 45.11 9.96
N ASP A 302 -23.99 45.22 9.26
CA ASP A 302 -23.79 44.66 7.91
C ASP A 302 -23.38 43.17 7.93
N LEU A 303 -22.74 42.72 9.02
CA LEU A 303 -22.35 41.32 9.23
C LEU A 303 -23.47 40.42 9.76
N ARG A 304 -24.66 40.97 10.05
CA ARG A 304 -25.81 40.22 10.56
C ARG A 304 -26.91 39.98 9.51
N ARG A 305 -26.70 40.41 8.26
CA ARG A 305 -27.62 40.28 7.12
C ARG A 305 -27.02 39.52 5.92
N ARG A 306 -26.07 38.63 6.18
CA ARG A 306 -25.62 37.56 5.27
C ARG A 306 -25.59 36.25 6.03
#